data_AF-A0A426XN51-F1
#
_entry.id   AF-A0A426XN51-F1
#
_cell.length_a   1.000
_cell.length_b   1.000
_cell.length_c   1.000
_cell.angle_alpha   90.00
_cell.angle_beta   90.00
_cell.angle_gamma   90.00
#
_symmetry.space_group_name_H-M   'P 1'
#
loop_
_entity.id
_entity.type
_entity.pdbx_description
1 polymer ?
#
loop_
_entity_poly.entity_id
_entity_poly.type
_entity_poly.pdbx_seq_one_letter_code
_entity_poly.pdbx_strand_id
1 'polypeptide(L)'
;ERIPVEEVFAQLKCSHEGLSAAEGEQRLQIFGPNKLEEKTPPDWQDFVGIVVLLFINSTISFIEENNAGNAAAALMAGLAPKTKISSSLCILQIIDLCNLRDDAKKKVHSMIDKFAERGLRALGVARQEVPEANKESAGGPWQFMGLLPLFDPPRHDSAETIRRALDLGVNVKMITGDQLAIGKETGRRLGMGTNMYPSSTLLGEKNDDVSGLPIDELIEKADGFAGVFPEHKYEIVKRLQDRKHICGMTGDGVNDAPALKKADIGIAVADATDAARSASDIVLTEPGLSVIVSAVLTSRAIFQRMKNYTIYAVSITIRIVLGFMLIALIWRFDFSPFMVLIIAILNDGTIMTISKDRVKPSPLPDSWKLREIFATGIVLGTYLALMTVVFFWLAHDTDFFPVSITAAAPAL
;
A
#
# COMPACT_ATOMS: atom_id res chain seq x y z
N GLU A 1 -42.33 -1.92 -13.83
CA GLU A 1 -43.56 -1.22 -14.25
C GLU A 1 -44.72 -1.68 -13.37
N ARG A 2 -45.66 -0.79 -13.02
CA ARG A 2 -46.88 -1.18 -12.29
C ARG A 2 -47.98 -1.38 -13.33
N ILE A 3 -48.21 -2.63 -13.73
CA ILE A 3 -49.31 -2.99 -14.62
C ILE A 3 -50.59 -3.07 -13.77
N PRO A 4 -51.72 -2.46 -14.21
CA PRO A 4 -52.99 -2.62 -13.53
C PRO A 4 -53.36 -4.09 -13.41
N VAL A 5 -53.86 -4.49 -12.24
CA VAL A 5 -54.13 -5.89 -11.88
C VAL A 5 -55.09 -6.57 -12.88
N GLU A 6 -56.01 -5.81 -13.47
CA GLU A 6 -56.96 -6.27 -14.48
C GLU A 6 -56.28 -6.68 -15.80
N GLU A 7 -55.22 -5.98 -16.21
CA GLU A 7 -54.43 -6.34 -17.40
C GLU A 7 -53.58 -7.60 -17.16
N VAL A 8 -53.12 -7.80 -15.92
CA VAL A 8 -52.41 -9.02 -15.51
C VAL A 8 -53.34 -10.23 -15.60
N PHE A 9 -54.60 -10.09 -15.18
CA PHE A 9 -55.61 -11.15 -15.28
C PHE A 9 -55.99 -11.47 -16.74
N ALA A 10 -56.05 -10.46 -17.61
CA ALA A 10 -56.27 -10.68 -19.04
C ALA A 10 -55.10 -11.41 -19.72
N GLN A 11 -53.85 -11.05 -19.42
CA GLN A 11 -52.67 -11.73 -19.98
C GLN A 11 -52.52 -13.16 -19.47
N LEU A 12 -52.79 -13.39 -18.18
CA LEU A 12 -52.71 -14.72 -17.57
C LEU A 12 -53.96 -15.57 -17.81
N LYS A 13 -54.96 -15.03 -18.54
CA LYS A 13 -56.26 -15.64 -18.82
C LYS A 13 -56.87 -16.26 -17.55
N CYS A 14 -56.91 -15.53 -16.45
CA CYS A 14 -57.48 -16.01 -15.20
C CYS A 14 -58.43 -14.98 -14.58
N SER A 15 -59.35 -15.46 -13.73
CA SER A 15 -60.31 -14.62 -13.03
C SER A 15 -59.75 -14.17 -11.66
N HIS A 16 -60.41 -13.21 -11.02
CA HIS A 16 -60.08 -12.78 -9.66
C HIS A 16 -60.21 -13.90 -8.61
N GLU A 17 -60.97 -14.96 -8.89
CA GLU A 17 -61.11 -16.14 -8.02
C GLU A 17 -60.06 -17.22 -8.30
N GLY A 18 -59.13 -16.98 -9.23
CA GLY A 18 -58.08 -17.91 -9.61
C GLY A 18 -58.45 -18.80 -10.80
N LEU A 19 -57.74 -19.93 -10.93
CA LEU A 19 -57.96 -20.96 -11.95
C LEU A 19 -58.86 -22.06 -11.39
N SER A 20 -59.84 -22.51 -12.17
CA SER A 20 -60.62 -23.70 -11.84
C SER A 20 -59.76 -24.97 -11.97
N ALA A 21 -60.12 -26.03 -11.25
CA ALA A 21 -59.36 -27.30 -11.26
C ALA A 21 -59.18 -27.87 -12.68
N ALA A 22 -60.21 -27.74 -13.54
CA ALA A 22 -60.16 -28.21 -14.92
C ALA A 22 -59.20 -27.39 -15.80
N GLU A 23 -59.12 -26.07 -15.61
CA GLU A 23 -58.19 -25.21 -16.35
C GLU A 23 -56.74 -25.39 -15.88
N GLY A 24 -56.54 -25.70 -14.60
CA GLY A 24 -55.24 -26.07 -14.04
C GLY A 24 -54.68 -27.35 -14.68
N GLU A 25 -55.52 -28.36 -14.87
CA GLU A 25 -55.14 -29.64 -15.48
C GLU A 25 -54.77 -29.48 -16.97
N GLN A 26 -55.50 -28.61 -17.68
CA GLN A 26 -55.20 -28.29 -19.07
C GLN A 26 -53.84 -27.56 -19.23
N ARG A 27 -53.50 -26.66 -18.30
CA ARG A 27 -52.20 -25.97 -18.32
C ARG A 27 -51.04 -26.88 -17.92
N LEU A 28 -51.28 -27.82 -17.01
CA LEU A 28 -50.32 -28.87 -16.64
C LEU A 28 -49.95 -29.76 -17.84
N GLN A 29 -50.89 -30.03 -18.75
CA GLN A 29 -50.58 -30.77 -20.00
C GLN A 29 -49.75 -29.96 -20.99
N ILE A 30 -49.91 -28.64 -21.03
CA ILE A 30 -49.23 -27.77 -22.02
C ILE A 30 -47.83 -27.37 -21.54
N PHE A 31 -47.67 -27.03 -20.25
CA PHE A 31 -46.43 -26.46 -19.71
C PHE A 31 -45.63 -27.44 -18.83
N GLY A 32 -46.21 -28.59 -18.46
CA GLY A 32 -45.61 -29.56 -17.55
C GLY A 32 -45.59 -29.09 -16.09
N PRO A 33 -45.27 -29.99 -15.14
CA PRO A 33 -45.15 -29.62 -13.73
C PRO A 33 -43.90 -28.77 -13.47
N ASN A 34 -44.02 -27.71 -12.68
CA ASN A 34 -42.87 -26.89 -12.26
C ASN A 34 -41.86 -27.75 -11.47
N LYS A 35 -40.66 -27.94 -12.04
CA LYS A 35 -39.52 -28.54 -11.36
C LYS A 35 -38.64 -27.43 -10.81
N LEU A 36 -38.44 -27.39 -9.49
CA LEU A 36 -37.38 -26.59 -8.87
C LEU A 36 -36.04 -27.27 -9.20
N GLU A 37 -35.05 -26.52 -9.70
CA GLU A 37 -33.71 -27.04 -9.91
C GLU A 37 -33.07 -27.40 -8.55
N GLU A 38 -33.12 -28.68 -8.18
CA GLU A 38 -32.22 -29.22 -7.17
C GLU A 38 -30.81 -29.24 -7.76
N LYS A 39 -29.91 -28.40 -7.23
CA LYS A 39 -28.47 -28.55 -7.47
C LYS A 39 -28.06 -29.93 -6.95
N THR A 40 -27.72 -30.83 -7.87
CA THR A 40 -27.14 -32.13 -7.53
C THR A 40 -25.85 -31.90 -6.72
N PRO A 41 -25.57 -32.71 -5.68
CA PRO A 41 -24.29 -32.67 -5.00
C PRO A 41 -23.16 -32.90 -6.01
N PRO A 42 -21.94 -32.38 -5.77
CA PRO A 42 -20.83 -32.55 -6.70
C PRO A 42 -20.63 -34.04 -6.98
N ASP A 43 -20.59 -34.38 -8.26
CA ASP A 43 -20.49 -35.76 -8.70
C ASP A 43 -19.20 -36.34 -8.10
N TRP A 44 -19.31 -37.46 -7.38
CA TRP A 44 -18.15 -38.09 -6.73
C TRP A 44 -17.04 -38.39 -7.75
N GLN A 45 -17.41 -38.52 -9.02
CA GLN A 45 -16.51 -38.66 -10.16
C GLN A 45 -15.62 -37.43 -10.37
N ASP A 46 -16.13 -36.21 -10.21
CA ASP A 46 -15.34 -34.97 -10.33
C ASP A 46 -14.39 -34.82 -9.14
N PHE A 47 -14.85 -35.15 -7.93
CA PHE A 47 -14.01 -35.16 -6.73
C PHE A 47 -12.86 -36.17 -6.86
N VAL A 48 -13.17 -37.40 -7.31
CA VAL A 48 -12.15 -38.43 -7.59
C VAL A 48 -11.23 -37.98 -8.72
N GLY A 49 -11.76 -37.34 -9.77
CA GLY A 49 -10.96 -36.79 -10.87
C GLY A 49 -9.95 -35.75 -10.40
N ILE A 50 -10.36 -34.81 -9.56
CA ILE A 50 -9.48 -33.79 -8.97
C ILE A 50 -8.41 -34.44 -8.07
N VAL A 51 -8.80 -35.40 -7.23
CA VAL A 51 -7.85 -36.09 -6.34
C VAL A 51 -6.82 -36.90 -7.14
N VAL A 52 -7.25 -37.61 -8.17
CA VAL A 52 -6.34 -38.35 -9.07
C VAL A 52 -5.41 -37.40 -9.81
N LEU A 53 -5.92 -36.27 -10.31
CA LEU A 53 -5.10 -35.26 -10.99
C LEU A 53 -4.05 -34.64 -10.05
N LEU A 54 -4.41 -34.39 -8.79
CA LEU A 54 -3.49 -33.91 -7.75
C LEU A 54 -2.42 -34.95 -7.41
N PHE A 55 -2.79 -36.23 -7.32
CA PHE A 55 -1.84 -37.32 -7.12
C PHE A 55 -0.88 -37.48 -8.30
N ILE A 56 -1.37 -37.35 -9.54
CA ILE A 56 -0.54 -37.38 -10.74
C ILE A 56 0.40 -36.17 -10.76
N ASN A 57 -0.09 -34.95 -10.50
CA ASN A 57 0.75 -33.75 -10.44
C ASN A 57 1.80 -33.82 -9.32
N SER A 58 1.42 -34.32 -8.15
CA SER A 58 2.34 -34.53 -7.04
C SER A 58 3.38 -35.61 -7.36
N THR A 59 2.99 -36.67 -8.07
CA THR A 59 3.89 -37.76 -8.46
C THR A 59 4.84 -37.33 -9.58
N ILE A 60 4.37 -36.56 -10.57
CA ILE A 60 5.22 -35.96 -11.61
C ILE A 60 6.20 -35.00 -10.95
N SER A 61 5.73 -34.10 -10.08
CA SER A 61 6.62 -33.17 -9.36
C SER A 61 7.65 -33.93 -8.52
N PHE A 62 7.25 -34.98 -7.81
CA PHE A 62 8.16 -35.82 -7.04
C PHE A 62 9.16 -36.56 -7.93
N ILE A 63 8.75 -37.08 -9.09
CA ILE A 63 9.64 -37.76 -10.03
C ILE A 63 10.58 -36.76 -10.72
N GLU A 64 10.11 -35.57 -11.10
CA GLU A 64 10.96 -34.50 -11.64
C GLU A 64 11.95 -34.00 -10.61
N GLU A 65 11.53 -33.84 -9.35
CA GLU A 65 12.40 -33.41 -8.25
C GLU A 65 13.39 -34.52 -7.87
N ASN A 66 12.99 -35.80 -7.89
CA ASN A 66 13.92 -36.91 -7.72
C ASN A 66 14.85 -37.09 -8.93
N ASN A 67 14.38 -36.85 -10.16
CA ASN A 67 15.22 -36.94 -11.36
C ASN A 67 16.17 -35.75 -11.46
N ALA A 68 15.74 -34.55 -11.09
CA ALA A 68 16.59 -33.37 -10.96
C ALA A 68 17.58 -33.53 -9.80
N GLY A 69 17.13 -34.11 -8.68
CA GLY A 69 17.97 -34.48 -7.54
C GLY A 69 19.00 -35.54 -7.92
N ASN A 70 18.60 -36.58 -8.66
CA ASN A 70 19.49 -37.62 -9.17
C ASN A 70 20.40 -37.12 -10.30
N ALA A 71 19.94 -36.20 -11.15
CA ALA A 71 20.76 -35.56 -12.19
C ALA A 71 21.78 -34.60 -11.56
N ALA A 72 21.39 -33.82 -10.55
CA ALA A 72 22.28 -32.99 -9.75
C ALA A 72 23.25 -33.86 -8.93
N ALA A 73 22.78 -34.97 -8.35
CA ALA A 73 23.63 -35.93 -7.67
C ALA A 73 24.59 -36.64 -8.63
N ALA A 74 24.17 -36.97 -9.86
CA ALA A 74 25.01 -37.55 -10.91
C ALA A 74 26.01 -36.52 -11.47
N LEU A 75 25.62 -35.24 -11.60
CA LEU A 75 26.51 -34.14 -11.97
C LEU A 75 27.53 -33.88 -10.85
N MET A 76 27.10 -33.92 -9.59
CA MET A 76 27.95 -33.81 -8.40
C MET A 76 28.80 -35.06 -8.16
N ALA A 77 28.38 -36.24 -8.61
CA ALA A 77 29.15 -37.49 -8.54
C ALA A 77 30.15 -37.61 -9.70
N GLY A 78 29.80 -37.09 -10.88
CA GLY A 78 30.72 -36.95 -12.02
C GLY A 78 31.79 -35.87 -11.82
N LEU A 79 31.49 -34.87 -10.98
CA LEU A 79 32.45 -33.89 -10.47
C LEU A 79 32.95 -34.33 -9.10
N ALA A 80 33.90 -35.28 -9.04
CA ALA A 80 34.67 -35.49 -7.81
C ALA A 80 35.22 -34.13 -7.34
N PRO A 81 34.74 -33.55 -6.23
CA PRO A 81 35.13 -32.19 -5.84
C PRO A 81 36.57 -32.23 -5.34
N LYS A 82 37.52 -32.07 -6.25
CA LYS A 82 38.95 -31.93 -5.92
C LYS A 82 39.23 -30.63 -5.15
N THR A 83 38.29 -29.68 -5.18
CA THR A 83 38.41 -28.34 -4.58
C THR A 83 37.09 -27.86 -4.00
N LYS A 84 37.07 -27.42 -2.74
CA LYS A 84 35.99 -26.65 -2.10
C LYS A 84 36.27 -25.16 -2.28
N ILE A 85 35.27 -24.38 -2.66
CA ILE A 85 35.36 -22.91 -2.77
C ILE A 85 34.40 -22.32 -1.74
N SER A 86 34.89 -21.37 -0.94
CA SER A 86 34.07 -20.59 -0.01
C SER A 86 34.10 -19.13 -0.45
N SER A 87 32.90 -18.58 -0.64
CA SER A 87 32.68 -17.17 -0.94
C SER A 87 31.67 -16.63 0.05
N SER A 88 31.98 -15.51 0.68
CA SER A 88 31.16 -14.88 1.71
C SER A 88 31.33 -13.38 1.64
N LEU A 89 30.21 -12.66 1.80
CA LEU A 89 30.21 -11.21 2.02
C LEU A 89 30.80 -10.86 3.41
N CYS A 90 30.85 -11.82 4.34
CA CYS A 90 31.56 -11.67 5.60
C CYS A 90 33.06 -11.99 5.40
N ILE A 91 33.80 -11.01 4.89
CA ILE A 91 35.22 -11.18 4.54
C ILE A 91 36.08 -11.49 5.77
N LEU A 92 35.71 -10.97 6.95
CA LEU A 92 36.37 -11.29 8.22
C LEU A 92 36.38 -12.80 8.50
N GLN A 93 35.25 -13.46 8.24
CA GLN A 93 35.14 -14.91 8.41
C GLN A 93 36.06 -15.66 7.46
N ILE A 94 36.23 -15.18 6.22
CA ILE A 94 37.17 -15.75 5.26
C ILE A 94 38.62 -15.52 5.67
N ILE A 95 38.93 -14.32 6.18
CA ILE A 95 40.26 -13.99 6.67
C ILE A 95 40.65 -14.92 7.82
N ASP A 96 39.73 -15.14 8.76
CA ASP A 96 39.95 -16.02 9.91
C ASP A 96 40.03 -17.49 9.48
N LEU A 97 39.21 -17.92 8.50
CA LEU A 97 39.27 -19.27 7.91
C LEU A 97 40.62 -19.56 7.22
N CYS A 98 41.22 -18.56 6.56
CA CYS A 98 42.48 -18.71 5.84
C CYS A 98 43.73 -18.48 6.71
N ASN A 99 43.55 -18.11 7.99
CA ASN A 99 44.64 -17.79 8.93
C ASN A 99 45.74 -16.91 8.30
N LEU A 100 45.33 -15.82 7.63
CA LEU A 100 46.26 -14.92 6.93
C LEU A 100 47.23 -14.25 7.89
N ARG A 101 48.49 -14.04 7.44
CA ARG A 101 49.47 -13.21 8.14
C ARG A 101 48.95 -11.77 8.30
N ASP A 102 49.34 -11.12 9.40
CA ASP A 102 48.89 -9.76 9.74
C ASP A 102 49.14 -8.72 8.63
N ASP A 103 50.26 -8.85 7.90
CA ASP A 103 50.59 -7.96 6.78
C ASP A 103 49.60 -8.09 5.61
N ALA A 104 49.16 -9.31 5.33
CA ALA A 104 48.18 -9.59 4.29
C ALA A 104 46.78 -9.14 4.73
N LYS A 105 46.44 -9.35 6.00
CA LYS A 105 45.19 -8.86 6.61
C LYS A 105 45.05 -7.34 6.47
N LYS A 106 46.11 -6.58 6.80
CA LYS A 106 46.14 -5.12 6.62
C LYS A 106 45.97 -4.69 5.15
N LYS A 107 46.63 -5.38 4.21
CA LYS A 107 46.45 -5.10 2.77
C LYS A 107 45.03 -5.35 2.29
N VAL A 108 44.42 -6.45 2.72
CA VAL A 108 43.03 -6.81 2.38
C VAL A 108 42.06 -5.77 2.95
N HIS A 109 42.21 -5.36 4.20
CA HIS A 109 41.41 -4.28 4.79
C HIS A 109 41.53 -2.96 4.01
N SER A 110 42.76 -2.55 3.68
CA SER A 110 42.97 -1.34 2.88
C SER A 110 42.32 -1.41 1.48
N MET A 111 42.27 -2.59 0.85
CA MET A 111 41.58 -2.78 -0.43
C MET A 111 40.06 -2.73 -0.28
N ILE A 112 39.51 -3.30 0.79
CA ILE A 112 38.07 -3.24 1.09
C ILE A 112 37.66 -1.78 1.29
N ASP A 113 38.42 -1.00 2.06
CA ASP A 113 38.13 0.41 2.28
C ASP A 113 38.17 1.20 0.96
N LYS A 114 39.16 0.95 0.09
CA LYS A 114 39.24 1.55 -1.25
C LYS A 114 38.06 1.16 -2.16
N PHE A 115 37.55 -0.06 -2.03
CA PHE A 115 36.35 -0.48 -2.76
C PHE A 115 35.11 0.20 -2.19
N ALA A 116 35.00 0.32 -0.87
CA ALA A 116 33.91 0.99 -0.20
C ALA A 116 33.85 2.49 -0.53
N GLU A 117 34.99 3.18 -0.59
CA GLU A 117 35.11 4.58 -1.06
C GLU A 117 34.59 4.78 -2.49
N ARG A 118 34.66 3.73 -3.33
CA ARG A 118 34.14 3.73 -4.71
C ARG A 118 32.69 3.26 -4.80
N GLY A 119 32.06 2.91 -3.68
CA GLY A 119 30.70 2.36 -3.62
C GLY A 119 30.61 0.92 -4.12
N LEU A 120 31.69 0.15 -3.99
CA LEU A 120 31.76 -1.25 -4.43
C LEU A 120 31.71 -2.17 -3.19
N ARG A 121 30.83 -3.17 -3.23
CA ARG A 121 30.80 -4.24 -2.24
C ARG A 121 31.95 -5.20 -2.50
N ALA A 122 32.71 -5.55 -1.48
CA ALA A 122 33.78 -6.53 -1.62
C ALA A 122 33.27 -7.93 -1.30
N LEU A 123 33.58 -8.92 -2.14
CA LEU A 123 33.35 -10.34 -1.90
C LEU A 123 34.70 -11.03 -1.74
N GLY A 124 34.94 -11.66 -0.59
CA GLY A 124 36.14 -12.48 -0.41
C GLY A 124 35.94 -13.86 -0.99
N VAL A 125 36.99 -14.41 -1.60
CA VAL A 125 36.99 -15.78 -2.14
C VAL A 125 38.18 -16.55 -1.60
N ALA A 126 37.91 -17.73 -1.06
CA ALA A 126 38.92 -18.68 -0.62
C ALA A 126 38.68 -20.06 -1.22
N ARG A 127 39.78 -20.79 -1.42
CA ARG A 127 39.79 -22.15 -1.96
C ARG A 127 40.44 -23.10 -0.97
N GLN A 128 39.89 -24.29 -0.84
CA GLN A 128 40.45 -25.39 -0.11
C GLN A 128 40.56 -26.60 -1.04
N GLU A 129 41.68 -27.32 -1.01
CA GLU A 129 41.81 -28.60 -1.73
C GLU A 129 41.27 -29.74 -0.85
N VAL A 130 40.53 -30.68 -1.45
CA VAL A 130 39.97 -31.83 -0.74
C VAL A 130 40.57 -33.10 -1.36
N PRO A 131 41.61 -33.68 -0.73
CA PRO A 131 42.33 -34.83 -1.29
C PRO A 131 41.45 -36.07 -1.48
N GLU A 132 40.47 -36.26 -0.59
CA GLU A 132 39.63 -37.46 -0.57
C GLU A 132 38.37 -37.36 -1.45
N ALA A 133 38.17 -36.24 -2.15
CA ALA A 133 37.00 -35.98 -3.02
C ALA A 133 35.63 -36.31 -2.40
N ASN A 134 35.54 -36.35 -1.06
CA ASN A 134 34.32 -36.60 -0.30
C ASN A 134 33.77 -35.30 0.29
N LYS A 135 32.44 -35.12 0.25
CA LYS A 135 31.76 -33.89 0.70
C LYS A 135 32.01 -33.57 2.19
N GLU A 136 32.09 -34.60 3.04
CA GLU A 136 32.24 -34.46 4.50
C GLU A 136 33.69 -34.50 5.00
N SER A 137 34.66 -34.84 4.15
CA SER A 137 36.06 -34.92 4.57
C SER A 137 36.65 -33.52 4.84
N ALA A 138 37.49 -33.45 5.87
CA ALA A 138 38.24 -32.27 6.24
C ALA A 138 39.29 -32.00 5.15
N GLY A 139 39.12 -30.91 4.40
CA GLY A 139 40.09 -30.50 3.37
C GLY A 139 41.37 -29.93 3.97
N GLY A 140 42.31 -29.57 3.09
CA GLY A 140 43.57 -28.91 3.45
C GLY A 140 43.40 -27.48 3.98
N PRO A 141 44.47 -26.68 4.14
CA PRO A 141 44.35 -25.30 4.59
C PRO A 141 43.61 -24.43 3.55
N TRP A 142 42.77 -23.51 4.02
CA TRP A 142 42.10 -22.52 3.17
C TRP A 142 43.11 -21.53 2.61
N GLN A 143 43.09 -21.35 1.29
CA GLN A 143 43.91 -20.40 0.56
C GLN A 143 43.05 -19.21 0.15
N PHE A 144 43.42 -18.02 0.60
CA PHE A 144 42.77 -16.79 0.17
C PHE A 144 43.14 -16.49 -1.30
N MET A 145 42.13 -16.48 -2.16
CA MET A 145 42.34 -16.28 -3.61
C MET A 145 42.30 -14.80 -3.99
N GLY A 146 41.41 -14.03 -3.39
CA GLY A 146 41.28 -12.60 -3.70
C GLY A 146 39.97 -11.97 -3.25
N LEU A 147 39.82 -10.69 -3.62
CA LEU A 147 38.61 -9.90 -3.44
C LEU A 147 37.99 -9.61 -4.81
N LEU A 148 36.68 -9.78 -4.92
CA LEU A 148 35.91 -9.37 -6.10
C LEU A 148 35.05 -8.16 -5.73
N PRO A 149 35.23 -7.00 -6.37
CA PRO A 149 34.34 -5.86 -6.20
C PRO A 149 33.05 -6.07 -7.00
N LEU A 150 31.91 -5.93 -6.33
CA LEU A 150 30.56 -5.98 -6.87
C LEU A 150 29.98 -4.58 -6.85
N PHE A 151 29.42 -4.16 -7.99
CA PHE A 151 28.72 -2.88 -8.09
C PHE A 151 27.22 -3.11 -8.17
N ASP A 152 26.47 -2.38 -7.33
CA ASP A 152 25.01 -2.35 -7.39
C ASP A 152 24.57 -1.03 -8.02
N PRO A 153 24.26 -1.00 -9.33
CA PRO A 153 23.91 0.25 -9.99
C PRO A 153 22.55 0.75 -9.49
N PRO A 154 22.43 2.05 -9.13
CA PRO A 154 21.12 2.62 -8.85
C PRO A 154 20.25 2.59 -10.11
N ARG A 155 18.93 2.46 -9.93
CA ARG A 155 17.99 2.54 -11.05
C ARG A 155 18.03 3.95 -11.67
N HIS A 156 17.82 4.01 -12.98
CA HIS A 156 17.91 5.24 -13.76
C HIS A 156 16.93 6.33 -13.30
N ASP A 157 15.77 5.92 -12.77
CA ASP A 157 14.69 6.79 -12.29
C ASP A 157 14.86 7.24 -10.83
N SER A 158 15.75 6.60 -10.06
CA SER A 158 15.81 6.78 -8.60
C SER A 158 16.21 8.19 -8.19
N ALA A 159 17.18 8.79 -8.88
CA ALA A 159 17.65 10.14 -8.54
C ALA A 159 16.57 11.21 -8.80
N GLU A 160 15.86 11.13 -9.92
CA GLU A 160 14.73 12.02 -10.21
C GLU A 160 13.58 11.80 -9.22
N THR A 161 13.30 10.53 -8.90
CA THR A 161 12.24 10.17 -7.96
C THR A 161 12.51 10.72 -6.56
N ILE A 162 13.75 10.65 -6.06
CA ILE A 162 14.12 11.20 -4.75
C ILE A 162 13.91 12.72 -4.74
N ARG A 163 14.31 13.43 -5.81
CA ARG A 163 14.06 14.86 -5.94
C ARG A 163 12.56 15.17 -5.93
N ARG A 164 11.78 14.44 -6.72
CA ARG A 164 10.33 14.60 -6.77
C ARG A 164 9.66 14.32 -5.42
N ALA A 165 10.15 13.33 -4.67
CA ALA A 165 9.66 13.05 -3.32
C ALA A 165 9.94 14.22 -2.38
N LEU A 166 11.14 14.79 -2.42
CA LEU A 166 11.53 15.98 -1.65
C LEU A 166 10.68 17.20 -2.00
N ASP A 167 10.44 17.45 -3.29
CA ASP A 167 9.55 18.53 -3.77
C ASP A 167 8.12 18.38 -3.26
N LEU A 168 7.69 17.13 -3.04
CA LEU A 168 6.39 16.80 -2.46
C LEU A 168 6.38 16.80 -0.92
N GLY A 169 7.47 17.22 -0.28
CA GLY A 169 7.62 17.24 1.18
C GLY A 169 7.73 15.85 1.82
N VAL A 170 8.17 14.84 1.06
CA VAL A 170 8.45 13.48 1.56
C VAL A 170 9.97 13.30 1.63
N ASN A 171 10.51 13.24 2.84
CA ASN A 171 11.93 12.98 3.04
C ASN A 171 12.22 11.48 2.87
N VAL A 172 13.11 11.14 1.92
CA VAL A 172 13.53 9.76 1.68
C VAL A 172 14.80 9.50 2.49
N LYS A 173 14.78 8.48 3.36
CA LYS A 173 15.95 8.05 4.14
C LYS A 173 16.44 6.69 3.67
N MET A 174 17.74 6.54 3.38
CA MET A 174 18.31 5.25 2.98
C MET A 174 18.50 4.34 4.18
N ILE A 175 18.10 3.08 4.06
CA ILE A 175 18.37 2.03 5.05
C ILE A 175 19.11 0.91 4.33
N THR A 176 20.36 0.68 4.70
CA THR A 176 21.19 -0.36 4.07
C THR A 176 21.93 -1.21 5.09
N GLY A 177 22.12 -2.50 4.77
CA GLY A 177 23.02 -3.40 5.50
C GLY A 177 24.49 -3.20 5.12
N ASP A 178 24.78 -2.42 4.06
CA ASP A 178 26.14 -2.13 3.63
C ASP A 178 26.87 -1.19 4.60
N GLN A 179 28.20 -1.15 4.48
CA GLN A 179 29.03 -0.23 5.26
C GLN A 179 28.73 1.24 4.93
N LEU A 180 28.98 2.12 5.89
CA LEU A 180 28.68 3.56 5.77
C LEU A 180 29.33 4.23 4.56
N ALA A 181 30.57 3.85 4.22
CA ALA A 181 31.27 4.40 3.06
C ALA A 181 30.54 4.10 1.74
N ILE A 182 30.03 2.88 1.59
CA ILE A 182 29.24 2.46 0.41
C ILE A 182 27.93 3.24 0.38
N GLY A 183 27.22 3.30 1.51
CA GLY A 183 25.97 4.06 1.62
C GLY A 183 26.13 5.53 1.26
N LYS A 184 27.18 6.19 1.75
CA LYS A 184 27.48 7.61 1.44
C LYS A 184 27.79 7.82 -0.03
N GLU A 185 28.55 6.92 -0.66
CA GLU A 185 28.85 7.03 -2.09
C GLU A 185 27.61 6.81 -2.95
N THR A 186 26.78 5.83 -2.62
CA THR A 186 25.49 5.60 -3.30
C THR A 186 24.53 6.78 -3.10
N GLY A 187 24.42 7.30 -1.88
CA GLY A 187 23.62 8.49 -1.55
C GLY A 187 24.09 9.74 -2.30
N ARG A 188 25.40 9.94 -2.42
CA ARG A 188 26.00 11.04 -3.21
C ARG A 188 25.62 10.94 -4.69
N ARG A 189 25.66 9.74 -5.28
CA ARG A 189 25.26 9.52 -6.69
C ARG A 189 23.76 9.72 -6.92
N LEU A 190 22.95 9.33 -5.95
CA LEU A 190 21.49 9.48 -6.00
C LEU A 190 21.01 10.92 -5.71
N GLY A 191 21.88 11.77 -5.16
CA GLY A 191 21.52 13.14 -4.77
C GLY A 191 20.68 13.23 -3.48
N MET A 192 20.81 12.23 -2.61
CA MET A 192 20.10 12.12 -1.32
C MET A 192 20.78 12.92 -0.20
N GLY A 193 22.08 13.22 -0.35
CA GLY A 193 22.91 13.76 0.72
C GLY A 193 23.87 12.72 1.28
N THR A 194 24.79 13.17 2.13
CA THR A 194 25.85 12.34 2.74
C THR A 194 25.78 12.36 4.27
N ASN A 195 24.74 12.95 4.86
CA ASN A 195 24.56 13.00 6.31
C ASN A 195 24.01 11.66 6.83
N MET A 196 24.80 10.59 6.65
CA MET A 196 24.46 9.23 7.04
C MET A 196 25.25 8.79 8.25
N TYR A 197 24.63 7.96 9.08
CA TYR A 197 25.20 7.44 10.33
C TYR A 197 25.17 5.91 10.37
N PRO A 198 26.13 5.26 11.03
CA PRO A 198 26.06 3.81 11.23
C PRO A 198 25.00 3.49 12.29
N SER A 199 24.36 2.33 12.18
CA SER A 199 23.32 1.95 13.15
C SER A 199 23.84 1.74 14.58
N SER A 200 25.13 1.47 14.75
CA SER A 200 25.77 1.36 16.07
C SER A 200 25.73 2.66 16.87
N THR A 201 25.72 3.82 16.20
CA THR A 201 25.54 5.13 16.84
C THR A 201 24.13 5.30 17.41
N LEU A 202 23.14 4.54 16.90
CA LEU A 202 21.74 4.63 17.34
C LEU A 202 21.47 3.84 18.64
N LEU A 203 22.26 2.80 18.91
CA LEU A 203 22.12 1.92 20.08
C LEU A 203 22.81 2.44 21.35
N GLY A 204 23.55 3.56 21.27
CA GLY A 204 24.27 4.10 22.42
C GLY A 204 25.46 3.26 22.91
N GLU A 205 25.87 2.22 22.17
CA GLU A 205 27.01 1.35 22.56
C GLU A 205 28.37 2.05 22.46
N LYS A 206 28.42 3.25 21.86
CA LYS A 206 29.53 4.18 22.01
C LYS A 206 28.98 5.58 22.22
N ASN A 207 29.25 6.16 23.40
CA ASN A 207 29.23 7.59 23.66
C ASN A 207 30.35 8.30 22.87
N ASP A 208 30.45 8.04 21.57
CA ASP A 208 31.19 8.94 20.70
C ASP A 208 30.24 10.11 20.46
N ASP A 209 30.58 11.23 21.08
CA ASP A 209 29.89 12.51 21.06
C ASP A 209 29.98 13.14 19.66
N VAL A 210 29.56 12.41 18.61
CA VAL A 210 29.84 12.75 17.20
C VAL A 210 29.13 14.04 16.78
N SER A 211 28.10 14.48 17.51
CA SER A 211 27.37 15.71 17.19
C SER A 211 26.78 16.49 18.39
N GLY A 212 26.88 15.99 19.64
CA GLY A 212 26.27 16.62 20.81
C GLY A 212 24.73 16.73 20.78
N LEU A 213 24.07 16.11 19.79
CA LEU A 213 22.62 16.13 19.63
C LEU A 213 21.98 14.88 20.25
N PRO A 214 20.75 14.98 20.79
CA PRO A 214 19.97 13.81 21.16
C PRO A 214 19.82 12.85 19.97
N ILE A 215 19.89 11.55 20.22
CA ILE A 215 19.82 10.52 19.17
C ILE A 215 18.58 10.69 18.28
N ASP A 216 17.46 11.11 18.86
CA ASP A 216 16.20 11.30 18.13
C ASP A 216 16.27 12.47 17.13
N GLU A 217 16.99 13.54 17.47
CA GLU A 217 17.22 14.67 16.55
C GLU A 217 18.23 14.30 15.46
N LEU A 218 19.23 13.46 15.81
CA LEU A 218 20.16 12.90 14.84
C LEU A 218 19.44 12.02 13.82
N ILE A 219 18.53 11.14 14.27
CA ILE A 219 17.71 10.29 13.39
C ILE A 219 16.84 11.13 12.47
N GLU A 220 16.23 12.20 12.99
CA GLU A 220 15.38 13.10 12.21
C GLU A 220 16.18 13.82 11.10
N LYS A 221 17.39 14.29 11.42
CA LYS A 221 18.27 15.01 10.48
C LYS A 221 19.09 14.10 9.56
N ALA A 222 19.17 12.80 9.83
CA ALA A 222 19.95 11.86 9.04
C ALA A 222 19.30 11.57 7.68
N ASP A 223 20.12 11.54 6.62
CA ASP A 223 19.69 11.17 5.26
C ASP A 223 19.66 9.63 5.08
N GLY A 224 20.29 8.89 5.98
CA GLY A 224 20.29 7.43 5.93
C GLY A 224 21.11 6.76 7.01
N PHE A 225 20.91 5.45 7.10
CA PHE A 225 21.52 4.56 8.09
C PHE A 225 22.17 3.38 7.39
N ALA A 226 23.39 3.06 7.81
CA ALA A 226 24.21 1.99 7.24
C ALA A 226 24.54 0.92 8.29
N GLY A 227 24.81 -0.32 7.82
CA GLY A 227 25.05 -1.47 8.68
C GLY A 227 23.84 -1.88 9.52
N VAL A 228 22.63 -1.61 9.01
CA VAL A 228 21.38 -1.73 9.78
C VAL A 228 20.96 -3.19 9.91
N PHE A 229 20.80 -3.66 11.15
CA PHE A 229 20.23 -4.96 11.47
C PHE A 229 18.69 -4.88 11.58
N PRO A 230 17.97 -6.01 11.50
CA PRO A 230 16.49 -6.02 11.55
C PRO A 230 15.91 -5.28 12.77
N GLU A 231 16.53 -5.43 13.95
CA GLU A 231 16.11 -4.76 15.18
C GLU A 231 16.24 -3.24 15.09
N HIS A 232 17.27 -2.77 14.39
CA HIS A 232 17.53 -1.34 14.20
C HIS A 232 16.49 -0.71 13.27
N LYS A 233 16.01 -1.44 12.26
CA LYS A 233 14.94 -0.95 11.36
C LYS A 233 13.69 -0.63 12.16
N TYR A 234 13.30 -1.52 13.08
CA TYR A 234 12.16 -1.31 13.96
C TYR A 234 12.33 -0.07 14.85
N GLU A 235 13.50 0.07 15.48
CA GLU A 235 13.78 1.19 16.41
C GLU A 235 13.82 2.55 15.68
N ILE A 236 14.39 2.61 14.47
CA ILE A 236 14.40 3.82 13.63
C ILE A 236 12.97 4.28 13.34
N VAL A 237 12.11 3.35 12.88
CA VAL A 237 10.71 3.67 12.58
C VAL A 237 9.98 4.15 13.83
N LYS A 238 10.15 3.45 14.95
CA LYS A 238 9.53 3.82 16.23
C LYS A 238 9.91 5.23 16.67
N ARG A 239 11.20 5.59 16.62
CA ARG A 239 11.67 6.91 17.04
C ARG A 239 11.19 8.03 16.11
N LEU A 240 11.12 7.77 14.81
CA LEU A 240 10.54 8.73 13.86
C LEU A 240 9.03 8.94 14.12
N GLN A 241 8.31 7.88 14.47
CA GLN A 241 6.90 7.95 14.89
C GLN A 241 6.73 8.74 16.20
N ASP A 242 7.60 8.52 17.19
CA ASP A 242 7.57 9.26 18.46
C ASP A 242 7.79 10.78 18.26
N ARG A 243 8.50 11.15 17.20
CA ARG A 243 8.67 12.54 16.71
C ARG A 243 7.51 13.06 15.86
N LYS A 244 6.41 12.30 15.76
CA LYS A 244 5.17 12.60 15.01
C LYS A 244 5.33 12.60 13.49
N HIS A 245 6.37 11.98 12.96
CA HIS A 245 6.49 11.74 11.52
C HIS A 245 5.63 10.54 11.12
N ILE A 246 4.89 10.67 10.01
CA ILE A 246 4.22 9.52 9.39
C ILE A 246 5.27 8.76 8.58
N CYS A 247 5.54 7.51 8.98
CA CYS A 247 6.65 6.74 8.46
C CYS A 247 6.17 5.68 7.46
N GLY A 248 6.61 5.81 6.21
CA GLY A 248 6.52 4.73 5.21
C GLY A 248 7.81 3.91 5.20
N MET A 249 7.72 2.59 5.41
CA MET A 249 8.88 1.70 5.45
C MET A 249 8.79 0.69 4.29
N THR A 250 9.87 0.54 3.53
CA THR A 250 9.97 -0.48 2.48
C THR A 250 10.72 -1.72 2.99
N GLY A 251 10.27 -2.91 2.59
CA GLY A 251 10.93 -4.17 2.94
C GLY A 251 10.66 -5.29 1.94
N ASP A 252 11.54 -6.29 1.94
CA ASP A 252 11.52 -7.44 1.01
C ASP A 252 11.57 -8.78 1.75
N GLY A 253 12.35 -8.87 2.84
CA GLY A 253 12.59 -10.09 3.59
C GLY A 253 11.67 -10.31 4.80
N VAL A 254 11.68 -11.55 5.30
CA VAL A 254 11.07 -11.95 6.58
C VAL A 254 11.56 -11.11 7.76
N ASN A 255 12.81 -10.66 7.69
CA ASN A 255 13.45 -9.85 8.73
C ASN A 255 12.84 -8.44 8.85
N ASP A 256 12.20 -7.95 7.79
CA ASP A 256 11.62 -6.61 7.76
C ASP A 256 10.17 -6.59 8.25
N ALA A 257 9.54 -7.75 8.41
CA ALA A 257 8.15 -7.87 8.84
C ALA A 257 7.82 -7.10 10.14
N PRO A 258 8.66 -7.13 11.21
CA PRO A 258 8.39 -6.34 12.41
C PRO A 258 8.43 -4.82 12.15
N ALA A 259 9.35 -4.35 11.32
CA ALA A 259 9.48 -2.94 10.98
C ALA A 259 8.35 -2.46 10.06
N LEU A 260 7.97 -3.29 9.08
CA LEU A 260 6.83 -3.04 8.19
C LEU A 260 5.52 -2.89 8.96
N LYS A 261 5.26 -3.80 9.91
CA LYS A 261 4.06 -3.76 10.74
C LYS A 261 4.05 -2.61 11.75
N LYS A 262 5.22 -2.13 12.14
CA LYS A 262 5.35 -1.00 13.07
C LYS A 262 5.15 0.34 12.37
N ALA A 263 5.58 0.45 11.11
CA ALA A 263 5.42 1.65 10.30
C ALA A 263 3.95 2.05 10.16
N ASP A 264 3.68 3.34 9.92
CA ASP A 264 2.32 3.80 9.64
C ASP A 264 1.82 3.28 8.28
N ILE A 265 2.78 3.03 7.37
CA ILE A 265 2.55 2.42 6.08
C ILE A 265 3.72 1.46 5.79
N GLY A 266 3.49 0.16 5.96
CA GLY A 266 4.41 -0.89 5.51
C GLY A 266 4.26 -1.14 4.01
N ILE A 267 5.37 -1.06 3.26
CA ILE A 267 5.42 -1.20 1.80
C ILE A 267 6.25 -2.43 1.43
N ALA A 268 5.61 -3.48 0.94
CA ALA A 268 6.31 -4.64 0.38
C ALA A 268 6.66 -4.39 -1.10
N VAL A 269 7.91 -4.68 -1.48
CA VAL A 269 8.34 -4.63 -2.89
C VAL A 269 7.78 -5.81 -3.70
N ALA A 270 7.80 -5.72 -5.04
CA ALA A 270 7.24 -6.74 -5.92
C ALA A 270 7.83 -8.15 -5.71
N ASP A 271 9.15 -8.22 -5.48
CA ASP A 271 9.87 -9.48 -5.25
C ASP A 271 9.94 -9.85 -3.76
N ALA A 272 9.07 -9.28 -2.92
CA ALA A 272 9.08 -9.54 -1.48
C ALA A 272 8.57 -10.95 -1.14
N THR A 273 9.11 -11.49 -0.05
CA THR A 273 8.64 -12.75 0.55
C THR A 273 7.15 -12.65 0.93
N ASP A 274 6.42 -13.78 0.93
CA ASP A 274 5.01 -13.81 1.32
C ASP A 274 4.80 -13.33 2.78
N ALA A 275 5.80 -13.56 3.63
CA ALA A 275 5.82 -13.03 4.99
C ALA A 275 5.87 -11.50 5.03
N ALA A 276 6.73 -10.86 4.22
CA ALA A 276 6.79 -9.41 4.13
C ALA A 276 5.50 -8.83 3.52
N ARG A 277 4.94 -9.45 2.49
CA ARG A 277 3.65 -9.06 1.88
C ARG A 277 2.49 -9.16 2.86
N SER A 278 2.48 -10.16 3.73
CA SER A 278 1.46 -10.33 4.77
C SER A 278 1.60 -9.32 5.91
N ALA A 279 2.80 -8.78 6.13
CA ALA A 279 3.08 -7.80 7.18
C ALA A 279 2.90 -6.34 6.72
N SER A 280 2.87 -6.09 5.40
CA SER A 280 2.73 -4.77 4.79
C SER A 280 1.28 -4.35 4.55
N ASP A 281 1.00 -3.05 4.61
CA ASP A 281 -0.30 -2.46 4.28
C ASP A 281 -0.51 -2.29 2.77
N ILE A 282 0.59 -2.11 2.03
CA ILE A 282 0.59 -1.97 0.56
C ILE A 282 1.66 -2.88 -0.05
N VAL A 283 1.28 -3.59 -1.11
CA VAL A 283 2.18 -4.44 -1.89
C VAL A 283 2.34 -3.82 -3.27
N LEU A 284 3.58 -3.53 -3.65
CA LEU A 284 3.89 -3.03 -4.99
C LEU A 284 3.95 -4.19 -5.97
N THR A 285 3.29 -4.07 -7.10
CA THR A 285 3.39 -5.07 -8.19
C THR A 285 4.53 -4.78 -9.16
N GLU A 286 5.11 -3.59 -9.07
CA GLU A 286 6.23 -3.12 -9.88
C GLU A 286 7.40 -2.71 -8.98
N PRO A 287 8.65 -3.05 -9.32
CA PRO A 287 9.81 -2.67 -8.53
C PRO A 287 10.22 -1.22 -8.78
N GLY A 288 10.52 -0.47 -7.72
CA GLY A 288 11.13 0.86 -7.83
C GLY A 288 10.51 1.90 -6.89
N LEU A 289 11.31 2.91 -6.55
CA LEU A 289 10.86 4.02 -5.70
C LEU A 289 9.83 4.91 -6.41
N SER A 290 9.85 4.95 -7.75
CA SER A 290 8.95 5.78 -8.57
C SER A 290 7.48 5.41 -8.41
N VAL A 291 7.20 4.12 -8.22
CA VAL A 291 5.86 3.58 -7.95
C VAL A 291 5.33 4.12 -6.63
N ILE A 292 6.18 4.19 -5.59
CA ILE A 292 5.81 4.73 -4.28
C ILE A 292 5.44 6.20 -4.38
N VAL A 293 6.24 7.01 -5.07
CA VAL A 293 5.94 8.45 -5.25
C VAL A 293 4.63 8.65 -6.04
N SER A 294 4.40 7.82 -7.06
CA SER A 294 3.14 7.84 -7.83
C SER A 294 1.93 7.43 -6.99
N ALA A 295 2.08 6.44 -6.12
CA ALA A 295 1.06 6.03 -5.17
C ALA A 295 0.75 7.15 -4.16
N VAL A 296 1.77 7.84 -3.63
CA VAL A 296 1.59 8.99 -2.72
C VAL A 296 0.81 10.11 -3.40
N LEU A 297 1.14 10.46 -4.65
CA LEU A 297 0.43 11.49 -5.41
C LEU A 297 -1.04 11.13 -5.64
N THR A 298 -1.30 9.88 -6.01
CA THR A 298 -2.65 9.38 -6.24
C THR A 298 -3.46 9.37 -4.95
N SER A 299 -2.84 8.92 -3.85
CA SER A 299 -3.43 8.95 -2.51
C SER A 299 -3.81 10.37 -2.09
N ARG A 300 -2.94 11.36 -2.31
CA ARG A 300 -3.24 12.77 -2.03
C ARG A 300 -4.40 13.31 -2.87
N ALA A 301 -4.52 12.91 -4.13
CA ALA A 301 -5.66 13.29 -4.96
C ALA A 301 -6.98 12.70 -4.39
N ILE A 302 -6.98 11.42 -4.00
CA ILE A 302 -8.14 10.79 -3.36
C ILE A 302 -8.49 11.49 -2.04
N PHE A 303 -7.48 11.79 -1.23
CA PHE A 303 -7.66 12.49 0.04
C PHE A 303 -8.29 13.87 -0.13
N GLN A 304 -7.88 14.63 -1.15
CA GLN A 304 -8.49 15.92 -1.49
C GLN A 304 -9.97 15.78 -1.87
N ARG A 305 -10.36 14.72 -2.61
CA ARG A 305 -11.78 14.45 -2.91
C ARG A 305 -12.59 14.21 -1.63
N MET A 306 -12.05 13.42 -0.70
CA MET A 306 -12.72 13.14 0.57
C MET A 306 -12.88 14.40 1.44
N LYS A 307 -11.86 15.27 1.49
CA LYS A 307 -11.95 16.56 2.20
C LYS A 307 -13.02 17.44 1.57
N ASN A 308 -13.00 17.63 0.25
CA ASN A 308 -13.99 18.44 -0.45
C ASN A 308 -15.42 17.93 -0.27
N TYR A 309 -15.59 16.60 -0.34
CA TYR A 309 -16.88 15.96 -0.05
C TYR A 309 -17.36 16.26 1.38
N THR A 310 -16.46 16.18 2.37
CA THR A 310 -16.82 16.44 3.77
C THR A 310 -17.20 17.92 3.97
N ILE A 311 -16.46 18.86 3.38
CA ILE A 311 -16.79 20.30 3.40
C ILE A 311 -18.19 20.52 2.81
N TYR A 312 -18.46 19.90 1.66
CA TYR A 312 -19.74 19.99 0.97
C TYR A 312 -20.89 19.41 1.80
N ALA A 313 -20.73 18.21 2.35
CA ALA A 313 -21.73 17.55 3.18
C ALA A 313 -22.10 18.40 4.41
N VAL A 314 -21.08 18.89 5.12
CA VAL A 314 -21.27 19.81 6.27
C VAL A 314 -21.97 21.10 5.83
N SER A 315 -21.54 21.69 4.71
CA SER A 315 -22.10 22.95 4.21
C SER A 315 -23.59 22.82 3.86
N ILE A 316 -24.01 21.73 3.23
CA ILE A 316 -25.43 21.51 2.88
C ILE A 316 -26.28 21.30 4.13
N THR A 317 -25.80 20.49 5.09
CA THR A 317 -26.53 20.27 6.35
C THR A 317 -26.77 21.60 7.07
N ILE A 318 -25.74 22.44 7.20
CA ILE A 318 -25.86 23.76 7.83
C ILE A 318 -26.80 24.67 7.04
N ARG A 319 -26.73 24.65 5.70
CA ARG A 319 -27.61 25.45 4.85
C ARG A 319 -29.09 25.10 5.06
N ILE A 320 -29.44 23.81 5.02
CA ILE A 320 -30.83 23.35 5.15
C ILE A 320 -31.36 23.67 6.54
N VAL A 321 -30.60 23.33 7.58
CA VAL A 321 -31.02 23.54 8.98
C VAL A 321 -31.19 25.03 9.27
N LEU A 322 -30.17 25.86 9.02
CA LEU A 322 -30.25 27.29 9.32
C LEU A 322 -31.24 28.02 8.40
N GLY A 323 -31.27 27.69 7.11
CA GLY A 323 -32.12 28.37 6.14
C GLY A 323 -33.61 28.22 6.47
N PHE A 324 -34.08 26.97 6.62
CA PHE A 324 -35.49 26.72 6.93
C PHE A 324 -35.86 27.15 8.35
N MET A 325 -34.95 27.00 9.33
CA MET A 325 -35.18 27.49 10.69
C MET A 325 -35.38 29.02 10.72
N LEU A 326 -34.55 29.79 10.01
CA LEU A 326 -34.66 31.26 9.98
C LEU A 326 -35.94 31.73 9.28
N ILE A 327 -36.32 31.10 8.17
CA ILE A 327 -37.56 31.43 7.45
C ILE A 327 -38.79 31.15 8.33
N ALA A 328 -38.81 30.00 9.00
CA ALA A 328 -39.89 29.65 9.93
C ALA A 328 -39.95 30.62 11.13
N LEU A 329 -38.81 31.07 11.65
CA LEU A 329 -38.78 31.98 12.79
C LEU A 329 -39.27 33.40 12.43
N ILE A 330 -38.86 33.93 11.27
CA ILE A 330 -39.12 35.32 10.88
C ILE A 330 -40.51 35.47 10.24
N TRP A 331 -40.87 34.61 9.28
CA TRP A 331 -42.12 34.71 8.51
C TRP A 331 -43.17 33.65 8.87
N ARG A 332 -42.89 32.74 9.83
CA ARG A 332 -43.78 31.61 10.18
C ARG A 332 -44.20 30.79 8.95
N PHE A 333 -43.28 30.68 7.99
CA PHE A 333 -43.52 29.94 6.76
C PHE A 333 -42.99 28.51 6.89
N ASP A 334 -43.90 27.54 6.76
CA ASP A 334 -43.57 26.12 6.82
C ASP A 334 -43.25 25.59 5.42
N PHE A 335 -41.98 25.18 5.23
CA PHE A 335 -41.54 24.59 3.97
C PHE A 335 -41.97 23.12 3.88
N SER A 336 -42.51 22.71 2.72
CA SER A 336 -43.02 21.35 2.52
C SER A 336 -41.91 20.28 2.69
N PRO A 337 -42.08 19.30 3.60
CA PRO A 337 -41.11 18.21 3.77
C PRO A 337 -40.91 17.37 2.50
N PHE A 338 -41.93 17.27 1.64
CA PHE A 338 -41.84 16.56 0.37
C PHE A 338 -40.82 17.21 -0.58
N MET A 339 -40.75 18.54 -0.61
CA MET A 339 -39.76 19.25 -1.43
C MET A 339 -38.32 19.05 -0.89
N VAL A 340 -38.15 18.99 0.43
CA VAL A 340 -36.85 18.67 1.05
C VAL A 340 -36.43 17.24 0.70
N LEU A 341 -37.36 16.29 0.69
CA LEU A 341 -37.10 14.92 0.26
C LEU A 341 -36.64 14.85 -1.21
N ILE A 342 -37.28 15.61 -2.11
CA ILE A 342 -36.83 15.70 -3.51
C ILE A 342 -35.40 16.24 -3.59
N ILE A 343 -35.07 17.30 -2.85
CA ILE A 343 -33.71 17.86 -2.80
C ILE A 343 -32.71 16.79 -2.32
N ALA A 344 -33.04 16.04 -1.27
CA ALA A 344 -32.17 15.00 -0.73
C ALA A 344 -31.90 13.89 -1.77
N ILE A 345 -32.93 13.39 -2.45
CA ILE A 345 -32.78 12.35 -3.47
C ILE A 345 -31.92 12.84 -4.65
N LEU A 346 -32.16 14.07 -5.13
CA LEU A 346 -31.37 14.65 -6.22
C LEU A 346 -29.90 14.89 -5.81
N ASN A 347 -29.69 15.32 -4.56
CA ASN A 347 -28.36 15.51 -3.99
C ASN A 347 -27.59 14.19 -3.91
N ASP A 348 -28.20 13.12 -3.41
CA ASP A 348 -27.54 11.81 -3.27
C ASP A 348 -27.15 11.21 -4.62
N GLY A 349 -28.02 11.35 -5.64
CA GLY A 349 -27.70 10.91 -7.00
C GLY A 349 -26.50 11.64 -7.60
N THR A 350 -26.36 12.93 -7.29
CA THR A 350 -25.28 13.77 -7.85
C THR A 350 -23.97 13.68 -7.07
N ILE A 351 -24.00 13.34 -5.77
CA ILE A 351 -22.80 13.16 -4.93
C ILE A 351 -21.83 12.13 -5.50
N MET A 352 -22.32 11.08 -6.16
CA MET A 352 -21.45 10.06 -6.76
C MET A 352 -20.43 10.64 -7.76
N THR A 353 -20.74 11.79 -8.39
CA THR A 353 -19.82 12.47 -9.31
C THR A 353 -18.56 12.98 -8.61
N ILE A 354 -18.64 13.35 -7.33
CA ILE A 354 -17.51 13.86 -6.53
C ILE A 354 -16.42 12.79 -6.38
N SER A 355 -16.79 11.50 -6.33
CA SER A 355 -15.82 10.39 -6.25
C SER A 355 -14.90 10.30 -7.48
N LYS A 356 -15.40 10.74 -8.65
CA LYS A 356 -14.70 10.71 -9.94
C LYS A 356 -14.05 12.04 -10.31
N ASP A 357 -14.09 13.03 -9.42
CA ASP A 357 -13.65 14.38 -9.71
C ASP A 357 -12.12 14.48 -9.98
N ARG A 358 -11.71 15.39 -10.85
CA ARG A 358 -10.30 15.62 -11.20
C ARG A 358 -9.71 16.73 -10.34
N VAL A 359 -9.50 16.44 -9.07
CA VAL A 359 -8.83 17.35 -8.12
C VAL A 359 -7.31 17.33 -8.29
N LYS A 360 -6.67 18.49 -8.08
CA LYS A 360 -5.21 18.58 -8.02
C LYS A 360 -4.73 18.07 -6.64
N PRO A 361 -3.73 17.18 -6.58
CA PRO A 361 -3.19 16.70 -5.31
C PRO A 361 -2.49 17.84 -4.55
N SER A 362 -2.51 17.77 -3.22
CA SER A 362 -1.74 18.70 -2.38
C SER A 362 -0.23 18.53 -2.61
N PRO A 363 0.53 19.63 -2.78
CA PRO A 363 1.98 19.55 -2.96
C PRO A 363 2.69 19.08 -1.67
N LEU A 364 2.14 19.39 -0.50
CA LEU A 364 2.68 18.97 0.79
C LEU A 364 1.80 17.91 1.45
N PRO A 365 2.37 17.07 2.36
CA PRO A 365 1.58 16.17 3.18
C PRO A 365 0.53 16.96 3.96
N ASP A 366 -0.70 16.49 3.91
CA ASP A 366 -1.84 17.10 4.59
C ASP A 366 -2.45 16.06 5.54
N SER A 367 -2.90 16.53 6.70
CA SER A 367 -3.54 15.70 7.71
C SER A 367 -5.04 16.02 7.78
N TRP A 368 -5.83 15.07 8.27
CA TRP A 368 -7.29 15.27 8.36
C TRP A 368 -7.62 16.21 9.52
N LYS A 369 -7.51 17.51 9.27
CA LYS A 369 -7.85 18.55 10.24
C LYS A 369 -9.34 18.82 10.25
N LEU A 370 -10.09 18.00 10.98
CA LEU A 370 -11.56 18.08 11.08
C LEU A 370 -12.03 19.50 11.40
N ARG A 371 -11.37 20.19 12.34
CA ARG A 371 -11.76 21.56 12.75
C ARG A 371 -11.75 22.56 11.59
N GLU A 372 -10.72 22.52 10.74
CA GLU A 372 -10.62 23.41 9.57
C GLU A 372 -11.70 23.07 8.52
N ILE A 373 -11.94 21.77 8.29
CA ILE A 373 -12.95 21.26 7.35
C ILE A 373 -14.36 21.69 7.80
N PHE A 374 -14.70 21.46 9.08
CA PHE A 374 -15.99 21.85 9.64
C PHE A 374 -16.17 23.37 9.66
N ALA A 375 -15.16 24.14 10.06
CA ALA A 375 -15.24 25.60 10.05
C ALA A 375 -15.51 26.13 8.63
N THR A 376 -14.80 25.61 7.63
CA THR A 376 -15.02 25.98 6.22
C THR A 376 -16.44 25.63 5.76
N GLY A 377 -16.91 24.42 6.08
CA GLY A 377 -18.27 23.98 5.75
C GLY A 377 -19.35 24.83 6.42
N ILE A 378 -19.19 25.18 7.71
CA ILE A 378 -20.14 26.01 8.46
C ILE A 378 -20.22 27.42 7.87
N VAL A 379 -19.09 28.05 7.54
CA VAL A 379 -19.07 29.39 6.96
C VAL A 379 -19.77 29.42 5.60
N LEU A 380 -19.45 28.47 4.72
CA LEU A 380 -20.11 28.34 3.41
C LEU A 380 -21.61 28.06 3.55
N GLY A 381 -21.98 27.13 4.44
CA GLY A 381 -23.39 26.78 4.69
C GLY A 381 -24.19 27.95 5.26
N THR A 382 -23.61 28.69 6.20
CA THR A 382 -24.25 29.87 6.81
C THR A 382 -24.45 30.98 5.77
N TYR A 383 -23.44 31.26 4.95
CA TYR A 383 -23.57 32.22 3.86
C TYR A 383 -24.69 31.85 2.89
N LEU A 384 -24.75 30.58 2.45
CA LEU A 384 -25.81 30.11 1.56
C LEU A 384 -27.20 30.14 2.22
N ALA A 385 -27.29 29.87 3.53
CA ALA A 385 -28.53 30.00 4.29
C ALA A 385 -29.01 31.46 4.32
N LEU A 386 -28.12 32.40 4.63
CA LEU A 386 -28.44 33.83 4.64
C LEU A 386 -28.88 34.32 3.27
N MET A 387 -28.22 33.89 2.19
CA MET A 387 -28.65 34.23 0.83
C MET A 387 -30.02 33.64 0.49
N THR A 388 -30.35 32.46 1.01
CA THR A 388 -31.69 31.85 0.85
C THR A 388 -32.75 32.68 1.58
N VAL A 389 -32.43 33.17 2.78
CA VAL A 389 -33.31 34.07 3.56
C VAL A 389 -33.49 35.42 2.86
N VAL A 390 -32.40 36.02 2.36
CA VAL A 390 -32.48 37.29 1.60
C VAL A 390 -33.29 37.12 0.33
N PHE A 391 -33.12 36.01 -0.39
CA PHE A 391 -33.93 35.69 -1.55
C PHE A 391 -35.42 35.56 -1.20
N PHE A 392 -35.74 34.87 -0.11
CA PHE A 392 -37.12 34.74 0.36
C PHE A 392 -37.71 36.09 0.74
N TRP A 393 -36.96 36.93 1.45
CA TRP A 393 -37.36 38.29 1.81
C TRP A 393 -37.66 39.14 0.58
N LEU A 394 -36.78 39.13 -0.42
CA LEU A 394 -37.00 39.85 -1.68
C LEU A 394 -38.25 39.34 -2.40
N ALA A 395 -38.47 38.04 -2.46
CA ALA A 395 -39.63 37.46 -3.14
C ALA A 395 -40.96 37.67 -2.39
N HIS A 396 -40.93 37.82 -1.07
CA HIS A 396 -42.13 37.99 -0.25
C HIS A 396 -42.54 39.45 -0.05
N ASP A 397 -41.58 40.33 0.25
CA ASP A 397 -41.86 41.72 0.67
C ASP A 397 -41.68 42.75 -0.45
N THR A 398 -41.12 42.39 -1.61
CA THR A 398 -40.95 43.32 -2.73
C THR A 398 -41.78 42.92 -3.95
N ASP A 399 -42.36 43.91 -4.64
CA ASP A 399 -43.14 43.73 -5.89
C ASP A 399 -42.27 43.34 -7.11
N PHE A 400 -41.03 42.91 -6.88
CA PHE A 400 -40.09 42.55 -7.95
C PHE A 400 -40.57 41.34 -8.77
N PHE A 401 -41.33 40.45 -8.16
CA PHE A 401 -42.06 39.38 -8.84
C PHE A 401 -43.54 39.76 -8.84
N PRO A 402 -44.14 40.16 -9.99
CA PRO A 402 -45.55 40.54 -10.03
C PRO A 402 -46.42 39.36 -9.57
N VAL A 403 -47.27 39.61 -8.59
CA VAL A 403 -48.21 38.64 -8.03
C VAL A 403 -49.19 38.20 -9.11
N SER A 404 -48.92 37.04 -9.70
CA SER A 404 -49.92 36.20 -10.34
C SER A 404 -49.78 34.75 -9.86
N ILE A 405 -49.74 34.57 -8.54
CA ILE A 405 -50.01 33.27 -7.92
C ILE A 405 -51.17 33.50 -6.93
N THR A 406 -52.36 33.71 -7.48
CA THR A 406 -53.61 33.44 -6.76
C THR A 406 -53.77 31.94 -6.63
N ALA A 407 -53.09 31.34 -5.65
CA ALA A 407 -53.54 30.08 -5.07
C ALA A 407 -54.50 30.46 -3.94
N ALA A 408 -55.79 30.24 -4.20
CA ALA A 408 -56.85 30.41 -3.24
C ALA A 408 -56.50 29.69 -1.93
N ALA A 409 -56.36 30.45 -0.84
CA ALA A 409 -56.51 29.89 0.49
C ALA A 409 -58.00 29.55 0.67
N PRO A 410 -58.39 28.29 0.94
CA PRO A 410 -59.69 28.06 1.52
C PRO A 410 -59.58 28.46 3.00
N ALA A 411 -60.38 29.45 3.39
CA ALA A 411 -60.67 29.74 4.77
C ALA A 411 -61.52 28.59 5.35
N LEU A 412 -60.94 27.82 6.27
CA LEU A 412 -61.49 27.33 7.55
C LEU A 412 -60.68 26.14 8.08
#